data_AF-A0A9W3SJ26-F1
#
_entry.id   AF-A0A9W3SJ26-F1
#
_cell.length_a   1.000
_cell.length_b   1.000
_cell.length_c   1.000
_cell.angle_alpha   90.00
_cell.angle_beta   90.00
_cell.angle_gamma   90.00
#
_symmetry.space_group_name_H-M   'P 1'
#
loop_
_entity.id
_entity.type
_entity.pdbx_description
1 polymer ?
#
loop_
_entity_poly.entity_id
_entity_poly.type
_entity_poly.pdbx_seq_one_letter_code
_entity_poly.pdbx_strand_id
1 'polypeptide(L)' 'MTIRALEMKYNLTKSWHHQSDKRSHEGNYADVDITDPLFPRLPTYKSFYANECLQLVHCIFHQDFKMYKYSSVLGN' A
#
# COMPACT_ATOMS: atom_id res chain seq x y z
N MET A 1 11.87 0.14 -24.98
CA MET A 1 12.62 -0.16 -23.73
C MET A 1 14.01 -0.65 -24.12
N THR A 2 15.08 -0.11 -23.54
CA THR A 2 16.47 -0.48 -23.89
C THR A 2 16.93 -1.70 -23.11
N ILE A 3 17.92 -2.45 -23.64
CA ILE A 3 18.46 -3.66 -22.99
C ILE A 3 18.93 -3.39 -21.55
N ARG A 4 19.53 -2.22 -21.31
CA ARG A 4 19.97 -1.80 -19.97
C ARG A 4 18.82 -1.60 -18.97
N ALA A 5 17.67 -1.11 -19.44
CA ALA A 5 16.50 -0.97 -18.58
C ALA A 5 15.92 -2.34 -18.17
N LEU A 6 16.03 -3.33 -19.05
CA LEU A 6 15.60 -4.71 -18.79
C LEU A 6 16.51 -5.40 -17.75
N GLU A 7 17.81 -5.19 -17.86
CA GLU A 7 18.82 -5.74 -16.95
C GLU A 7 18.72 -5.12 -15.54
N MET A 8 18.52 -3.80 -15.46
CA MET A 8 18.25 -3.12 -14.19
C MET A 8 16.98 -3.63 -13.52
N LYS A 9 15.90 -3.81 -14.29
CA LYS A 9 14.64 -4.38 -13.77
C LYS A 9 14.85 -5.79 -13.22
N TYR A 10 15.60 -6.63 -13.93
CA TYR A 10 15.90 -8.00 -13.51
C TYR A 10 16.67 -8.05 -12.17
N ASN A 11 17.70 -7.21 -12.02
CA ASN A 11 18.48 -7.14 -10.78
C ASN A 11 17.64 -6.66 -9.59
N LEU A 12 16.72 -5.71 -9.82
CA LEU A 12 15.82 -5.22 -8.78
C LEU A 12 14.78 -6.25 -8.33
N THR A 13 14.29 -7.08 -9.25
CA THR A 13 13.27 -8.10 -8.93
C THR A 13 13.86 -9.42 -8.44
N LYS A 14 15.14 -9.71 -8.69
CA LYS A 14 15.84 -10.90 -8.19
C LYS A 14 16.76 -10.64 -6.99
N SER A 15 16.86 -9.39 -6.54
CA SER A 15 17.59 -9.02 -5.33
C SER A 15 17.06 -9.77 -4.10
N TRP A 16 17.96 -10.11 -3.17
CA TRP A 16 17.58 -10.71 -1.89
C TRP A 16 16.66 -9.80 -1.05
N HIS A 17 16.69 -8.48 -1.29
CA HIS A 17 15.79 -7.52 -0.67
C HIS A 17 14.41 -7.45 -1.35
N HIS A 18 14.22 -8.10 -2.51
CA HIS A 18 12.94 -8.17 -3.19
C HIS A 18 12.01 -9.16 -2.48
N GLN A 19 11.18 -8.67 -1.57
CA GLN A 19 10.27 -9.49 -0.76
C GLN A 19 8.86 -9.60 -1.36
N SER A 20 8.70 -9.33 -2.66
CA SER A 20 7.40 -9.35 -3.34
C SER A 20 6.71 -10.71 -3.25
N ASP A 21 7.47 -11.80 -3.30
CA ASP A 21 6.96 -13.17 -3.21
C ASP A 21 6.40 -13.49 -1.81
N LYS A 22 6.85 -12.76 -0.78
CA LYS A 22 6.35 -12.88 0.61
C LYS A 22 5.18 -11.93 0.91
N ARG A 23 4.79 -11.12 -0.08
CA ARG A 23 3.72 -10.12 0.01
C ARG A 23 2.41 -10.70 -0.54
N SER A 24 1.99 -11.84 -0.01
CA SER A 24 0.87 -12.63 -0.55
C SER A 24 -0.47 -12.43 0.16
N HIS A 25 -0.50 -11.73 1.30
CA HIS A 25 -1.68 -11.66 2.16
C HIS A 25 -2.47 -10.34 1.98
N GLU A 26 -3.53 -10.34 1.19
CA GLU A 26 -4.42 -9.19 1.01
C GLU A 26 -5.51 -9.20 2.11
N GLY A 27 -5.75 -8.08 2.81
CA GLY A 27 -6.73 -8.05 3.90
C GLY A 27 -6.81 -6.73 4.67
N ASN A 28 -7.89 -6.57 5.45
CA ASN A 28 -8.09 -5.45 6.37
C ASN A 28 -7.43 -5.77 7.71
N TYR A 29 -6.25 -5.19 7.97
CA TYR A 29 -5.43 -5.48 9.14
C TYR A 29 -5.62 -4.50 10.31
N ALA A 30 -6.47 -3.48 10.15
CA ALA A 30 -6.67 -2.47 11.17
C ALA A 30 -7.31 -3.04 12.45
N ASP A 31 -8.17 -4.05 12.30
CA ASP A 31 -8.92 -4.69 13.41
C ASP A 31 -8.28 -5.98 13.94
N VAL A 32 -7.08 -6.34 13.45
CA VAL A 32 -6.50 -7.65 13.73
C VAL A 32 -5.40 -7.54 14.79
N ASP A 33 -5.41 -8.46 15.74
CA ASP A 33 -4.46 -8.48 16.85
C ASP A 33 -3.06 -8.88 16.38
N ILE A 34 -2.11 -7.95 16.48
CA ILE A 34 -0.70 -8.16 16.14
C ILE A 34 -0.01 -9.18 17.05
N THR A 35 -0.61 -9.52 18.19
CA THR A 35 -0.10 -10.53 19.12
C THR A 35 -0.52 -11.95 18.75
N ASP A 36 -1.47 -12.12 17.83
CA ASP A 36 -1.87 -13.44 17.31
C ASP A 36 -0.69 -14.09 16.55
N PRO A 37 -0.24 -15.29 16.93
CA PRO A 37 0.78 -16.03 16.20
C PRO A 37 0.43 -16.32 14.74
N LEU A 38 -0.86 -16.33 14.40
CA LEU A 38 -1.38 -16.51 13.04
C LEU A 38 -1.36 -15.21 12.23
N PHE A 39 -1.04 -14.07 12.87
CA PHE A 39 -0.99 -12.78 12.19
C PHE A 39 0.17 -12.74 11.16
N PRO A 40 -0.11 -12.41 9.89
CA PRO A 40 0.94 -12.32 8.89
C PRO A 40 1.89 -11.16 9.21
N ARG A 41 3.15 -11.48 9.51
CA ARG A 41 4.20 -10.51 9.88
C ARG A 41 4.57 -9.51 8.78
N LEU A 42 4.25 -9.81 7.53
CA LEU A 42 4.61 -8.98 6.39
C LEU A 42 3.36 -8.30 5.83
N PRO A 43 3.17 -7.00 6.11
CA PRO A 43 2.02 -6.26 5.58
C PRO A 43 2.10 -6.20 4.05
N THR A 44 0.95 -6.27 3.40
CA THR A 44 0.89 -6.13 1.94
C THR A 44 0.74 -4.69 1.51
N TYR A 45 1.39 -4.38 0.37
CA TYR A 45 1.34 -3.06 -0.26
C TYR A 45 -0.10 -2.61 -0.61
N LYS A 46 -1.01 -3.55 -0.86
CA LYS A 46 -2.43 -3.26 -1.07
C LYS A 46 -3.16 -2.79 0.20
N SER A 47 -2.72 -3.19 1.40
CA SER A 47 -3.32 -2.71 2.65
C SER A 47 -2.98 -1.24 2.94
N PHE A 48 -1.79 -0.78 2.54
CA PHE A 48 -1.35 0.61 2.74
C PHE A 48 -2.19 1.64 1.96
N TYR A 49 -2.76 1.24 0.83
CA TYR A 49 -3.68 2.06 0.03
C TYR A 49 -5.10 1.47 0.05
N ALA A 50 -5.48 0.81 1.16
CA ALA A 50 -6.84 0.35 1.35
C ALA A 50 -7.80 1.54 1.47
N ASN A 51 -9.08 1.27 1.21
CA ASN A 51 -10.14 2.27 1.28
C ASN A 51 -10.19 2.98 2.64
N GLU A 52 -9.89 2.26 3.72
CA GLU A 52 -9.80 2.83 5.07
C GLU A 52 -8.69 3.88 5.21
N CYS A 53 -7.47 3.59 4.72
CA CYS A 53 -6.37 4.56 4.75
C CYS A 53 -6.71 5.81 3.91
N LEU A 54 -7.37 5.64 2.77
CA LEU A 54 -7.84 6.76 1.96
C LEU A 54 -8.90 7.58 2.71
N GLN A 55 -9.88 6.93 3.34
CA GLN A 55 -10.89 7.59 4.17
C GLN A 55 -10.26 8.37 5.34
N LEU A 56 -9.24 7.80 5.99
CA LEU A 56 -8.54 8.42 7.10
C LEU A 56 -7.78 9.68 6.64
N VAL A 57 -7.07 9.62 5.51
CA VAL A 57 -6.42 10.79 4.90
C VAL A 57 -7.46 11.87 4.56
N HIS A 58 -8.59 11.48 3.97
CA HIS A 58 -9.68 12.41 3.69
C HIS A 58 -10.27 13.05 4.95
N CYS A 59 -10.36 12.32 6.06
CA CYS A 59 -10.84 12.87 7.34
C CYS A 59 -9.83 13.86 7.93
N ILE A 60 -8.54 13.53 7.96
CA ILE A 60 -7.50 14.39 8.55
C ILE A 60 -7.37 15.70 7.76
N PHE A 61 -7.34 15.62 6.44
CA PHE A 61 -7.10 16.78 5.56
C PHE A 61 -8.40 17.41 5.02
N HIS A 62 -9.56 17.12 5.62
CA HIS A 62 -10.86 17.54 5.11
C HIS A 62 -10.95 19.06 4.87
N GLN A 63 -10.44 19.85 5.80
CA GLN A 63 -10.43 21.32 5.68
C GLN A 63 -9.53 21.80 4.54
N ASP A 64 -8.40 21.14 4.31
CA ASP A 64 -7.47 21.49 3.24
C ASP A 64 -8.07 21.17 1.87
N PHE A 65 -8.70 19.99 1.72
CA PHE A 65 -9.45 19.65 0.51
C PHE A 65 -10.53 20.70 0.19
N LYS A 66 -11.25 21.18 1.21
CA LYS A 66 -12.26 22.24 1.08
C LYS A 66 -11.65 23.60 0.71
N MET A 67 -10.55 23.98 1.37
CA MET A 67 -9.85 25.26 1.14
C MET A 67 -9.31 25.35 -0.29
N TYR A 68 -8.65 24.30 -0.76
CA TYR A 68 -8.02 24.25 -2.08
C TYR A 68 -8.96 23.79 -3.20
N LYS A 69 -10.24 23.55 -2.88
CA LYS A 69 -11.29 23.15 -3.83
C LYS A 69 -10.95 21.85 -4.59
N TYR A 70 -10.24 20.94 -3.94
CA TYR A 70 -10.01 19.60 -4.46
C TYR A 70 -11.27 18.76 -4.29
N SER A 71 -11.61 17.99 -5.33
CA SER A 71 -12.72 17.03 -5.28
C SER A 71 -12.45 16.00 -4.19
N SER A 72 -13.36 15.87 -3.22
CA SER A 72 -13.32 14.84 -2.18
C SER A 72 -13.83 13.47 -2.67
N VAL A 73 -14.07 13.31 -3.98
CA VAL A 73 -14.63 12.08 -4.53
C VAL A 73 -13.56 11.00 -4.59
N LEU A 74 -13.57 10.13 -3.59
CA LEU A 74 -13.13 8.76 -3.71
C LEU A 74 -14.06 8.08 -4.73
N GLY A 75 -13.60 7.92 -5.97
CA GLY A 75 -14.36 7.25 -7.02
C GLY A 75 -14.64 5.79 -6.66
N ASN A 76 -15.92 5.41 -6.74
CA ASN A 76 -16.43 4.06 -6.55
C ASN A 76 -15.87 3.07 -7.58
#